data_AF-A0AA88KFW5-F1
#
_entry.id   AF-A0AA88KFW5-F1
#
_cell.length_a   1.000
_cell.length_b   1.000
_cell.length_c   1.000
_cell.angle_alpha   90.00
_cell.angle_beta   90.00
_cell.angle_gamma   90.00
#
_symmetry.space_group_name_H-M   'P 1'
#
loop_
_entity.id
_entity.type
_entity.pdbx_description
1 polymer ?
#
loop_
_entity_poly.entity_id
_entity_poly.type
_entity_poly.pdbx_seq_one_letter_code
_entity_poly.pdbx_strand_id
1 'polypeptide(L)'
;MSEPLSSPSPESSSSPESSSSALSPTSPSASSSSPKKRKENENSTSHKLKKMKYQLLLEKEKTKQEEEKTKRKLETEKEKTKREIETEKEKTKQEEEKTKQEEEKTKREIETEKEKTKQEVEKTKREQEKTKQLQLTHKSTSNLSTHSYASIYNSEKNQHHITVVDEMELKNWITHSQVNDDILNLFTPINSSAESEVHNTMSTILEKMAQNDLKVIDTSQKQYLSAQLDSSTSQAPDFTFYYKNYTLLETSNHSLLTKIANIVGDIKARGKSIEKPSSLGQMISYLQTLLIAQKHYRKCNYGFITNYTSIIFLKAEINDDIVTFQHSKPIDFKPTNNMATLGLQTLYSLLNTSIDKVDSIGFYPSTVINLTSFLSDGYTSLVFEVPDERVAKICKTPVYTNLFENEYQTLNTLKSYNIDVPQVEKLCEGVLQMEKFNCIEDTDTPTKQECLDLIDLLQKVHSRGICHRDIRPDNIMKNGNDGKLIFIDWGFACKADEMTQFAGTVSFCADEYLECIVHPHGFKSYKTKYDCESLLKTFCYWASSKKFHSVSRNEFDKAREARNFWRQFDELNFKTIVYQIRNGTDPYAALKSFWQNNTNPSF
;
A
#
# COMPACT_ATOMS: atom_id res chain seq x y z
N MET A 1 11.44 -34.45 55.55
CA MET A 1 12.42 -33.38 55.33
C MET A 1 11.84 -32.43 54.30
N SER A 2 11.61 -31.14 54.58
CA SER A 2 11.71 -30.46 55.87
C SER A 2 10.74 -29.28 55.97
N GLU A 3 10.21 -29.09 57.17
CA GLU A 3 9.48 -27.93 57.71
C GLU A 3 10.49 -26.92 58.36
N PRO A 4 10.10 -25.83 59.06
CA PRO A 4 8.95 -24.90 58.89
C PRO A 4 9.30 -23.40 59.23
N LEU A 5 8.26 -22.55 59.37
CA LEU A 5 8.18 -21.30 60.19
C LEU A 5 9.03 -20.08 59.73
N SER A 6 8.74 -18.82 60.12
CA SER A 6 8.09 -18.31 61.35
C SER A 6 7.21 -17.04 61.19
N SER A 7 6.51 -16.68 62.28
CA SER A 7 5.65 -15.49 62.48
C SER A 7 6.41 -14.28 63.10
N PRO A 8 5.77 -13.12 63.33
CA PRO A 8 5.25 -12.87 64.70
C PRO A 8 3.96 -12.01 64.83
N SER A 9 3.34 -12.09 66.01
CA SER A 9 2.33 -11.15 66.55
C SER A 9 3.03 -10.05 67.41
N PRO A 10 2.34 -9.06 68.04
CA PRO A 10 1.47 -9.31 69.22
C PRO A 10 0.24 -8.39 69.39
N GLU A 11 -0.67 -8.79 70.29
CA GLU A 11 -1.73 -7.91 70.85
C GLU A 11 -1.43 -7.50 72.29
N SER A 12 -1.83 -6.29 72.67
CA SER A 12 -1.93 -5.75 74.04
C SER A 12 -2.81 -4.46 73.99
N SER A 13 -3.46 -3.94 75.02
CA SER A 13 -3.44 -4.24 76.47
C SER A 13 -4.76 -3.84 77.20
N SER A 14 -4.98 -4.46 78.37
CA SER A 14 -5.69 -3.96 79.57
C SER A 14 -6.75 -2.83 79.55
N SER A 15 -7.97 -3.17 80.03
CA SER A 15 -8.75 -2.41 81.06
C SER A 15 -9.34 -1.02 80.68
N PRO A 16 -10.20 -0.36 81.51
CA PRO A 16 -10.78 -0.74 82.82
C PRO A 16 -12.34 -0.61 82.94
N GLU A 17 -12.84 -0.81 84.17
CA GLU A 17 -13.94 -0.13 84.91
C GLU A 17 -14.96 0.80 84.19
N SER A 18 -16.22 0.98 84.64
CA SER A 18 -17.12 0.36 85.65
C SER A 18 -18.54 1.01 85.49
N SER A 19 -19.60 0.95 86.33
CA SER A 19 -19.93 0.36 87.67
C SER A 19 -21.48 0.29 87.84
N SER A 20 -21.98 -0.13 89.03
CA SER A 20 -23.34 0.10 89.60
C SER A 20 -24.54 -0.70 89.00
N SER A 21 -25.58 -1.07 89.76
CA SER A 21 -25.74 -1.14 91.23
C SER A 21 -26.84 -2.12 91.72
N ALA A 22 -26.53 -2.78 92.84
CA ALA A 22 -27.36 -3.13 94.00
C ALA A 22 -28.84 -3.60 93.88
N LEU A 23 -29.13 -4.74 94.54
CA LEU A 23 -29.88 -4.75 95.81
C LEU A 23 -29.55 -6.02 96.64
N SER A 24 -30.01 -6.07 97.90
CA SER A 24 -29.35 -6.83 98.98
C SER A 24 -30.33 -7.66 99.88
N PRO A 25 -30.08 -7.95 101.17
CA PRO A 25 -29.42 -9.19 101.60
C PRO A 25 -30.18 -10.00 102.68
N THR A 26 -29.69 -11.21 103.03
CA THR A 26 -29.54 -11.69 104.44
C THR A 26 -28.81 -13.05 104.51
N SER A 27 -28.50 -13.52 105.73
CA SER A 27 -27.55 -14.60 106.07
C SER A 27 -28.04 -15.34 107.35
N PRO A 28 -27.27 -16.22 108.04
CA PRO A 28 -26.34 -17.31 107.64
C PRO A 28 -26.68 -18.67 108.33
N SER A 29 -25.78 -19.66 108.21
CA SER A 29 -25.58 -20.82 109.14
C SER A 29 -26.64 -21.95 109.15
N ALA A 30 -26.38 -23.18 109.64
CA ALA A 30 -25.16 -24.03 109.68
C ALA A 30 -25.54 -25.47 110.13
N SER A 31 -24.76 -26.50 109.74
CA SER A 31 -24.84 -27.91 110.24
C SER A 31 -26.18 -28.66 109.98
N SER A 32 -26.35 -29.98 110.11
CA SER A 32 -25.47 -31.18 109.98
C SER A 32 -26.34 -32.46 109.85
N SER A 33 -25.74 -33.61 109.53
CA SER A 33 -26.24 -34.99 109.72
C SER A 33 -27.55 -35.50 109.08
N SER A 34 -27.37 -36.50 108.20
CA SER A 34 -28.17 -37.72 107.89
C SER A 34 -29.02 -38.36 109.03
N PRO A 35 -29.91 -39.39 108.77
CA PRO A 35 -30.77 -39.69 107.59
C PRO A 35 -32.13 -40.44 107.88
N LYS A 36 -32.88 -40.80 106.79
CA LYS A 36 -33.81 -41.98 106.57
C LYS A 36 -35.36 -41.88 106.67
N LYS A 37 -36.01 -42.64 105.73
CA LYS A 37 -37.43 -43.10 105.59
C LYS A 37 -38.48 -42.04 105.15
N ARG A 38 -39.26 -42.24 104.06
CA ARG A 38 -40.42 -43.15 103.78
C ARG A 38 -41.68 -42.78 104.63
N LYS A 39 -42.91 -42.69 104.08
CA LYS A 39 -43.51 -43.27 102.84
C LYS A 39 -44.83 -42.54 102.42
N GLU A 40 -45.43 -42.97 101.29
CA GLU A 40 -46.87 -42.87 100.90
C GLU A 40 -47.50 -41.52 100.47
N ASN A 41 -47.77 -41.35 99.16
CA ASN A 41 -49.09 -41.04 98.57
C ASN A 41 -49.05 -41.14 97.01
N GLU A 42 -49.71 -42.12 96.37
CA GLU A 42 -49.37 -42.50 94.97
C GLU A 42 -50.51 -42.59 93.92
N ASN A 43 -51.79 -42.67 94.31
CA ASN A 43 -52.83 -43.16 93.37
C ASN A 43 -53.51 -42.12 92.45
N SER A 44 -53.42 -40.81 92.71
CA SER A 44 -54.07 -39.79 91.87
C SER A 44 -53.33 -39.54 90.53
N THR A 45 -52.00 -39.62 90.55
CA THR A 45 -51.11 -39.22 89.44
C THR A 45 -51.19 -40.15 88.23
N SER A 46 -51.52 -41.43 88.46
CA SER A 46 -51.39 -42.52 87.48
C SER A 46 -52.29 -42.35 86.23
N HIS A 47 -53.52 -41.87 86.39
CA HIS A 47 -54.51 -41.92 85.31
C HIS A 47 -54.38 -40.79 84.28
N LYS A 48 -54.12 -39.54 84.73
CA LYS A 48 -53.78 -38.41 83.82
C LYS A 48 -52.53 -38.73 82.98
N LEU A 49 -51.51 -39.32 83.60
CA LEU A 49 -50.24 -39.62 82.95
C LEU A 49 -50.38 -40.62 81.78
N LYS A 50 -51.30 -41.59 81.88
CA LYS A 50 -51.55 -42.57 80.81
C LYS A 50 -52.20 -41.96 79.58
N LYS A 51 -53.26 -41.14 79.74
CA LYS A 51 -53.94 -40.51 78.59
C LYS A 51 -53.02 -39.54 77.85
N MET A 52 -52.26 -38.72 78.59
CA MET A 52 -51.29 -37.78 78.02
C MET A 52 -50.16 -38.49 77.26
N LYS A 53 -49.65 -39.63 77.76
CA LYS A 53 -48.66 -40.46 77.05
C LYS A 53 -49.17 -41.03 75.71
N TYR A 54 -50.45 -41.37 75.60
CA TYR A 54 -50.98 -41.98 74.37
C TYR A 54 -51.14 -40.98 73.23
N GLN A 55 -51.61 -39.75 73.50
CA GLN A 55 -51.66 -38.70 72.47
C GLN A 55 -50.25 -38.27 72.04
N LEU A 56 -49.30 -38.15 72.98
CA LEU A 56 -47.88 -37.91 72.68
C LEU A 56 -47.20 -39.03 71.86
N LEU A 57 -47.77 -40.24 71.81
CA LEU A 57 -47.30 -41.34 70.97
C LEU A 57 -47.81 -41.18 69.53
N LEU A 58 -49.12 -40.95 69.36
CA LEU A 58 -49.75 -40.77 68.05
C LEU A 58 -49.24 -39.53 67.29
N GLU A 59 -49.00 -38.42 68.00
CA GLU A 59 -48.40 -37.23 67.38
C GLU A 59 -46.97 -37.51 66.91
N LYS A 60 -46.12 -38.10 67.77
CA LYS A 60 -44.74 -38.47 67.40
C LYS A 60 -44.68 -39.45 66.23
N GLU A 61 -45.62 -40.38 66.14
CA GLU A 61 -45.66 -41.37 65.06
C GLU A 61 -46.07 -40.74 63.73
N LYS A 62 -47.00 -39.77 63.73
CA LYS A 62 -47.29 -38.92 62.56
C LYS A 62 -46.09 -38.06 62.15
N THR A 63 -45.53 -37.29 63.09
CA THR A 63 -44.38 -36.41 62.81
C THR A 63 -43.22 -37.20 62.20
N LYS A 64 -42.91 -38.38 62.75
CA LYS A 64 -41.85 -39.26 62.23
C LYS A 64 -42.12 -39.75 60.80
N GLN A 65 -43.36 -40.04 60.43
CA GLN A 65 -43.72 -40.44 59.06
C GLN A 65 -43.63 -39.27 58.07
N GLU A 66 -44.00 -38.05 58.49
CA GLU A 66 -43.87 -36.84 57.67
C GLU A 66 -42.39 -36.42 57.53
N GLU A 67 -41.59 -36.55 58.58
CA GLU A 67 -40.12 -36.40 58.56
C GLU A 67 -39.47 -37.39 57.59
N GLU A 68 -39.79 -38.69 57.66
CA GLU A 68 -39.25 -39.68 56.70
C GLU A 68 -39.64 -39.37 55.26
N LYS A 69 -40.90 -39.00 55.01
CA LYS A 69 -41.40 -38.70 53.66
C LYS A 69 -40.76 -37.43 53.08
N THR A 70 -40.51 -36.45 53.93
CA THR A 70 -39.80 -35.21 53.58
C THR A 70 -38.31 -35.48 53.34
N LYS A 71 -37.68 -36.28 54.21
CA LYS A 71 -36.27 -36.69 54.07
C LYS A 71 -36.01 -37.42 52.76
N ARG A 72 -36.82 -38.43 52.42
CA ARG A 72 -36.67 -39.21 51.17
C ARG A 72 -36.81 -38.34 49.92
N LYS A 73 -37.73 -37.36 49.91
CA LYS A 73 -37.81 -36.36 48.83
C LYS A 73 -36.52 -35.54 48.72
N LEU A 74 -36.04 -35.00 49.84
CA LEU A 74 -34.82 -34.20 49.89
C LEU A 74 -33.57 -35.00 49.47
N GLU A 75 -33.51 -36.29 49.79
CA GLU A 75 -32.46 -37.22 49.34
C GLU A 75 -32.52 -37.43 47.82
N THR A 76 -33.73 -37.59 47.25
CA THR A 76 -33.93 -37.80 45.81
C THR A 76 -33.57 -36.54 45.00
N GLU A 77 -33.95 -35.35 45.46
CA GLU A 77 -33.54 -34.09 44.82
C GLU A 77 -32.02 -33.88 44.91
N LYS A 78 -31.41 -34.16 46.08
CA LYS A 78 -29.95 -34.06 46.24
C LYS A 78 -29.19 -34.97 45.29
N GLU A 79 -29.66 -36.20 45.05
CA GLU A 79 -29.07 -37.06 44.01
C GLU A 79 -29.23 -36.49 42.60
N LYS A 80 -30.41 -35.98 42.25
CA LYS A 80 -30.66 -35.38 40.93
C LYS A 80 -29.74 -34.18 40.68
N THR A 81 -29.74 -33.21 41.59
CA THR A 81 -28.88 -32.02 41.51
C THR A 81 -27.40 -32.38 41.53
N LYS A 82 -26.97 -33.41 42.27
CA LYS A 82 -25.57 -33.89 42.22
C LYS A 82 -25.18 -34.39 40.83
N ARG A 83 -26.03 -35.22 40.20
CA ARG A 83 -25.76 -35.77 38.86
C ARG A 83 -25.77 -34.69 37.77
N GLU A 84 -26.64 -33.69 37.91
CA GLU A 84 -26.68 -32.51 37.03
C GLU A 84 -25.37 -31.72 37.14
N ILE A 85 -24.92 -31.42 38.37
CA ILE A 85 -23.64 -30.73 38.63
C ILE A 85 -22.42 -31.55 38.15
N GLU A 86 -22.42 -32.88 38.29
CA GLU A 86 -21.34 -33.74 37.77
C GLU A 86 -21.30 -33.72 36.24
N THR A 87 -22.46 -33.84 35.57
CA THR A 87 -22.57 -33.80 34.10
C THR A 87 -22.13 -32.45 33.53
N GLU A 88 -22.49 -31.35 34.19
CA GLU A 88 -22.16 -29.99 33.72
C GLU A 88 -20.68 -29.66 33.91
N LYS A 89 -20.08 -30.04 35.05
CA LYS A 89 -18.62 -29.95 35.27
C LYS A 89 -17.81 -30.74 34.24
N GLU A 90 -18.29 -31.92 33.86
CA GLU A 90 -17.58 -32.77 32.90
C GLU A 90 -17.63 -32.19 31.47
N LYS A 91 -18.72 -31.50 31.11
CA LYS A 91 -18.79 -30.68 29.89
C LYS A 91 -17.84 -29.49 29.94
N THR A 92 -17.87 -28.68 31.01
CA THR A 92 -16.99 -27.52 31.14
C THR A 92 -15.52 -27.94 31.03
N LYS A 93 -15.13 -29.05 31.67
CA LYS A 93 -13.77 -29.60 31.57
C LYS A 93 -13.39 -29.99 30.13
N GLN A 94 -14.31 -30.56 29.35
CA GLN A 94 -14.07 -30.92 27.95
C GLN A 94 -13.94 -29.68 27.05
N GLU A 95 -14.72 -28.62 27.30
CA GLU A 95 -14.59 -27.34 26.60
C GLU A 95 -13.30 -26.60 26.97
N GLU A 96 -12.89 -26.63 28.24
CA GLU A 96 -11.59 -26.11 28.70
C GLU A 96 -10.41 -26.86 28.06
N GLU A 97 -10.41 -28.19 28.07
CA GLU A 97 -9.36 -29.01 27.44
C GLU A 97 -9.30 -28.78 25.92
N LYS A 98 -10.44 -28.63 25.24
CA LYS A 98 -10.48 -28.34 23.80
C LYS A 98 -9.98 -26.92 23.47
N THR A 99 -10.43 -25.92 24.22
CA THR A 99 -9.99 -24.52 24.05
C THR A 99 -8.48 -24.42 24.23
N LYS A 100 -7.93 -25.08 25.26
CA LYS A 100 -6.50 -25.09 25.55
C LYS A 100 -5.65 -25.78 24.48
N GLN A 101 -6.20 -26.80 23.81
CA GLN A 101 -5.54 -27.44 22.65
C GLN A 101 -5.55 -26.52 21.41
N GLU A 102 -6.65 -25.80 21.16
CA GLU A 102 -6.73 -24.82 20.06
C GLU A 102 -5.82 -23.60 20.32
N GLU A 103 -5.72 -23.13 21.57
CA GLU A 103 -4.75 -22.10 21.98
C GLU A 103 -3.29 -22.56 21.80
N GLU A 104 -2.93 -23.77 22.26
CA GLU A 104 -1.57 -24.29 22.06
C GLU A 104 -1.22 -24.48 20.59
N LYS A 105 -2.16 -24.96 19.76
CA LYS A 105 -1.97 -25.07 18.32
C LYS A 105 -1.71 -23.69 17.70
N THR A 106 -2.61 -22.73 17.95
CA THR A 106 -2.51 -21.36 17.44
C THR A 106 -1.19 -20.69 17.86
N LYS A 107 -0.76 -20.91 19.11
CA LYS A 107 0.51 -20.38 19.63
C LYS A 107 1.72 -20.94 18.88
N ARG A 108 1.76 -22.25 18.59
CA ARG A 108 2.84 -22.90 17.83
C ARG A 108 2.88 -22.45 16.37
N GLU A 109 1.71 -22.22 15.76
CA GLU A 109 1.61 -21.68 14.40
C GLU A 109 2.15 -20.24 14.34
N ILE A 110 1.73 -19.36 15.26
CA ILE A 110 2.26 -17.99 15.40
C ILE A 110 3.77 -17.96 15.68
N GLU A 111 4.29 -18.88 16.50
CA GLU A 111 5.73 -18.95 16.81
C GLU A 111 6.55 -19.41 15.59
N THR A 112 6.03 -20.36 14.81
CA THR A 112 6.63 -20.81 13.54
C THR A 112 6.64 -19.69 12.49
N GLU A 113 5.54 -18.93 12.38
CA GLU A 113 5.41 -17.84 11.41
C GLU A 113 6.26 -16.62 11.77
N LYS A 114 6.41 -16.32 13.07
CA LYS A 114 7.36 -15.30 13.56
C LYS A 114 8.81 -15.65 13.23
N GLU A 115 9.21 -16.92 13.40
CA GLU A 115 10.60 -17.32 13.12
C GLU A 115 10.90 -17.31 11.60
N LYS A 116 9.92 -17.68 10.75
CA LYS A 116 10.00 -17.44 9.29
C LYS A 116 10.15 -15.96 8.96
N THR A 117 9.26 -15.11 9.49
CA THR A 117 9.28 -13.65 9.27
C THR A 117 10.63 -13.04 9.68
N LYS A 118 11.18 -13.48 10.81
CA LYS A 118 12.49 -13.06 11.32
C LYS A 118 13.64 -13.44 10.39
N GLN A 119 13.61 -14.64 9.80
CA GLN A 119 14.61 -15.08 8.82
C GLN A 119 14.49 -14.33 7.48
N GLU A 120 13.26 -14.05 7.00
CA GLU A 120 13.05 -13.22 5.82
C GLU A 120 13.47 -11.77 6.03
N VAL A 121 13.18 -11.17 7.20
CA VAL A 121 13.65 -9.82 7.56
C VAL A 121 15.18 -9.77 7.62
N GLU A 122 15.85 -10.80 8.17
CA GLU A 122 17.32 -10.83 8.20
C GLU A 122 17.92 -11.00 6.79
N LYS A 123 17.33 -11.83 5.93
CA LYS A 123 17.69 -11.92 4.50
C LYS A 123 17.53 -10.56 3.80
N THR A 124 16.35 -9.96 3.91
CA THR A 124 15.99 -8.67 3.28
C THR A 124 16.92 -7.56 3.76
N LYS A 125 17.34 -7.56 5.02
CA LYS A 125 18.27 -6.57 5.57
C LYS A 125 19.68 -6.71 5.00
N ARG A 126 20.18 -7.94 4.82
CA ARG A 126 21.47 -8.21 4.16
C ARG A 126 21.44 -7.85 2.66
N GLU A 127 20.29 -7.99 2.02
CA GLU A 127 20.06 -7.51 0.64
C GLU A 127 20.06 -5.98 0.58
N GLN A 128 19.34 -5.29 1.49
CA GLN A 128 19.34 -3.82 1.58
C GLN A 128 20.72 -3.22 1.85
N GLU A 129 21.59 -3.88 2.61
CA GLU A 129 22.98 -3.43 2.83
C GLU A 129 23.83 -3.55 1.54
N LYS A 130 23.59 -4.56 0.69
CA LYS A 130 24.16 -4.61 -0.67
C LYS A 130 23.58 -3.52 -1.58
N THR A 131 22.27 -3.30 -1.57
CA THR A 131 21.63 -2.24 -2.39
C THR A 131 22.18 -0.86 -2.03
N LYS A 132 22.45 -0.58 -0.75
CA LYS A 132 23.11 0.68 -0.32
C LYS A 132 24.54 0.83 -0.83
N GLN A 133 25.29 -0.27 -1.00
CA GLN A 133 26.64 -0.22 -1.60
C GLN A 133 26.59 0.06 -3.11
N LEU A 134 25.60 -0.49 -3.82
CA LEU A 134 25.34 -0.18 -5.23
C LEU A 134 24.88 1.28 -5.45
N GLN A 135 24.04 1.82 -4.56
CA GLN A 135 23.54 3.20 -4.68
C GLN A 135 24.58 4.29 -4.41
N LEU A 136 25.77 3.95 -3.91
CA LEU A 136 26.85 4.92 -3.62
C LEU A 136 28.00 4.91 -4.63
N THR A 137 28.07 3.93 -5.53
CA THR A 137 29.21 3.77 -6.47
C THR A 137 29.07 4.56 -7.77
N HIS A 138 27.85 4.86 -8.23
CA HIS A 138 27.63 5.66 -9.44
C HIS A 138 27.21 7.10 -9.11
N LYS A 139 28.19 7.89 -8.67
CA LYS A 139 28.05 9.33 -8.41
C LYS A 139 28.98 10.12 -9.32
N SER A 140 28.41 11.08 -10.06
CA SER A 140 29.11 12.12 -10.84
C SER A 140 30.02 11.63 -11.99
N THR A 141 29.51 11.64 -13.22
CA THR A 141 30.33 11.74 -14.44
C THR A 141 29.69 12.73 -15.41
N SER A 142 30.28 13.92 -15.52
CA SER A 142 30.02 14.84 -16.63
C SER A 142 30.54 14.26 -17.96
N ASN A 143 30.14 14.89 -19.08
CA ASN A 143 30.07 14.30 -20.43
C ASN A 143 30.97 13.08 -20.72
N LEU A 144 30.32 11.90 -20.80
CA LEU A 144 30.94 10.61 -21.01
C LEU A 144 31.74 10.58 -22.33
N SER A 145 33.07 10.47 -22.21
CA SER A 145 33.96 10.20 -23.34
C SER A 145 33.79 8.77 -23.86
N THR A 146 34.36 8.48 -25.04
CA THR A 146 34.42 7.11 -25.61
C THR A 146 35.05 6.08 -24.67
N HIS A 147 36.00 6.50 -23.82
CA HIS A 147 36.60 5.65 -22.78
C HIS A 147 35.64 5.40 -21.62
N SER A 148 34.80 6.39 -21.29
CA SER A 148 33.78 6.28 -20.23
C SER A 148 32.69 5.27 -20.62
N TYR A 149 32.16 5.33 -21.85
CA TYR A 149 31.19 4.32 -22.32
C TYR A 149 31.79 2.91 -22.37
N ALA A 150 33.04 2.77 -22.82
CA ALA A 150 33.74 1.48 -22.76
C ALA A 150 33.90 0.95 -21.32
N SER A 151 34.02 1.84 -20.34
CA SER A 151 34.07 1.49 -18.91
C SER A 151 32.71 1.04 -18.37
N ILE A 152 31.60 1.64 -18.82
CA ILE A 152 30.23 1.18 -18.50
C ILE A 152 30.03 -0.25 -19.01
N TYR A 153 30.29 -0.52 -20.29
CA TYR A 153 30.16 -1.88 -20.86
C TYR A 153 30.98 -2.91 -20.09
N ASN A 154 32.25 -2.59 -19.78
CA ASN A 154 33.11 -3.50 -19.02
C ASN A 154 32.64 -3.69 -17.56
N SER A 155 32.06 -2.66 -16.92
CA SER A 155 31.48 -2.76 -15.57
C SER A 155 30.31 -3.73 -15.54
N GLU A 156 29.29 -3.50 -16.38
CA GLU A 156 28.09 -4.35 -16.43
C GLU A 156 28.42 -5.78 -16.85
N LYS A 157 29.39 -5.96 -17.77
CA LYS A 157 29.91 -7.29 -18.13
C LYS A 157 30.58 -7.99 -16.96
N ASN A 158 31.41 -7.30 -16.18
CA ASN A 158 32.08 -7.89 -15.02
C ASN A 158 31.08 -8.22 -13.89
N GLN A 159 30.00 -7.45 -13.76
CA GLN A 159 28.87 -7.74 -12.87
C GLN A 159 27.95 -8.87 -13.39
N HIS A 160 28.26 -9.46 -14.56
CA HIS A 160 27.47 -10.49 -15.23
C HIS A 160 26.06 -10.05 -15.64
N HIS A 161 25.82 -8.73 -15.74
CA HIS A 161 24.56 -8.17 -16.22
C HIS A 161 24.43 -8.21 -17.75
N ILE A 162 25.50 -8.46 -18.50
CA ILE A 162 25.49 -8.57 -19.97
C ILE A 162 25.55 -10.02 -20.43
N THR A 163 24.55 -10.46 -21.21
CA THR A 163 24.54 -11.73 -21.95
C THR A 163 24.65 -11.47 -23.45
N VAL A 164 25.41 -12.32 -24.17
CA VAL A 164 25.49 -12.28 -25.65
C VAL A 164 24.60 -13.38 -26.21
N VAL A 165 23.53 -13.01 -26.92
CA VAL A 165 22.56 -13.95 -27.48
C VAL A 165 22.94 -14.41 -28.88
N ASP A 166 22.48 -15.61 -29.26
CA ASP A 166 22.67 -16.16 -30.60
C ASP A 166 21.49 -15.88 -31.56
N GLU A 167 21.58 -16.37 -32.80
CA GLU A 167 20.53 -16.15 -33.81
C GLU A 167 19.23 -16.92 -33.54
N MET A 168 19.25 -17.97 -32.73
CA MET A 168 18.05 -18.74 -32.36
C MET A 168 17.33 -18.04 -31.21
N GLU A 169 18.06 -17.55 -30.22
CA GLU A 169 17.53 -16.70 -29.15
C GLU A 169 16.96 -15.38 -29.69
N LEU A 170 17.68 -14.71 -30.61
CA LEU A 170 17.21 -13.46 -31.22
C LEU A 170 15.90 -13.63 -32.02
N LYS A 171 15.67 -14.80 -32.63
CA LYS A 171 14.41 -15.11 -33.34
C LYS A 171 13.21 -15.28 -32.38
N ASN A 172 13.46 -15.48 -31.08
CA ASN A 172 12.41 -15.56 -30.05
C ASN A 172 11.99 -14.19 -29.51
N TRP A 173 12.74 -13.11 -29.78
CA TRP A 173 12.42 -11.76 -29.30
C TRP A 173 11.25 -11.08 -30.05
N ILE A 174 10.80 -11.64 -31.16
CA ILE A 174 9.97 -10.96 -32.16
C ILE A 174 8.95 -11.88 -32.83
N THR A 175 7.80 -11.33 -33.23
CA THR A 175 6.83 -12.08 -34.06
C THR A 175 7.26 -12.08 -35.52
N HIS A 176 7.13 -13.21 -36.21
CA HIS A 176 7.63 -13.38 -37.58
C HIS A 176 6.78 -12.60 -38.60
N SER A 177 7.25 -11.41 -39.00
CA SER A 177 6.55 -10.51 -39.94
C SER A 177 7.38 -10.31 -41.21
N GLN A 178 6.94 -10.83 -42.36
CA GLN A 178 7.73 -10.80 -43.60
C GLN A 178 7.99 -9.38 -44.11
N VAL A 179 9.24 -9.10 -44.50
CA VAL A 179 9.64 -7.83 -45.15
C VAL A 179 9.01 -7.71 -46.53
N ASN A 180 8.36 -6.58 -46.83
CA ASN A 180 7.82 -6.25 -48.14
C ASN A 180 8.93 -5.82 -49.13
N ASP A 181 8.79 -6.16 -50.41
CA ASP A 181 9.72 -5.81 -51.50
C ASP A 181 10.00 -4.30 -51.60
N ASP A 182 8.99 -3.46 -51.29
CA ASP A 182 9.15 -2.00 -51.23
C ASP A 182 10.28 -1.57 -50.28
N ILE A 183 10.51 -2.30 -49.18
CA ILE A 183 11.58 -2.02 -48.21
C ILE A 183 12.95 -2.46 -48.77
N LEU A 184 13.00 -3.57 -49.51
CA LEU A 184 14.23 -4.07 -50.14
C LEU A 184 14.75 -3.07 -51.19
N ASN A 185 13.83 -2.46 -51.94
CA ASN A 185 14.13 -1.47 -52.98
C ASN A 185 14.74 -0.15 -52.46
N LEU A 186 14.68 0.11 -51.14
CA LEU A 186 15.30 1.31 -50.53
C LEU A 186 16.83 1.19 -50.36
N PHE A 187 17.41 -0.01 -50.47
CA PHE A 187 18.82 -0.27 -50.11
C PHE A 187 19.85 0.05 -51.21
N THR A 188 19.99 1.33 -51.54
CA THR A 188 20.95 1.83 -52.55
C THR A 188 22.43 1.66 -52.14
N PRO A 189 23.39 1.70 -53.07
CA PRO A 189 24.83 1.71 -52.76
C PRO A 189 25.31 3.04 -52.16
N ILE A 190 25.36 3.13 -50.82
CA ILE A 190 26.03 4.22 -50.09
C ILE A 190 27.54 4.18 -50.41
N ASN A 191 28.03 5.14 -51.17
CA ASN A 191 29.43 5.18 -51.61
C ASN A 191 30.32 6.03 -50.70
N SER A 192 29.74 6.88 -49.84
CA SER A 192 30.48 7.66 -48.86
C SER A 192 30.85 6.87 -47.60
N SER A 193 31.86 7.37 -46.90
CA SER A 193 32.22 6.99 -45.52
C SER A 193 31.70 7.99 -44.47
N ALA A 194 30.85 8.94 -44.88
CA ALA A 194 30.19 9.89 -43.98
C ALA A 194 29.03 9.23 -43.21
N GLU A 195 28.93 9.54 -41.92
CA GLU A 195 27.87 9.04 -41.03
C GLU A 195 26.49 9.59 -41.45
N SER A 196 26.44 10.83 -41.95
CA SER A 196 25.22 11.50 -42.41
C SER A 196 24.58 10.89 -43.66
N GLU A 197 25.36 10.31 -44.58
CA GLU A 197 24.80 9.59 -45.75
C GLU A 197 24.12 8.29 -45.32
N VAL A 198 24.69 7.61 -44.32
CA VAL A 198 24.04 6.46 -43.68
C VAL A 198 22.80 6.90 -42.92
N HIS A 199 22.88 7.94 -42.09
CA HIS A 199 21.77 8.46 -41.30
C HIS A 199 20.56 8.83 -42.17
N ASN A 200 20.76 9.59 -43.25
CA ASN A 200 19.68 9.99 -44.17
C ASN A 200 19.03 8.78 -44.88
N THR A 201 19.85 7.79 -45.29
CA THR A 201 19.36 6.56 -45.90
C THR A 201 18.57 5.73 -44.89
N MET A 202 19.09 5.60 -43.66
CA MET A 202 18.42 4.90 -42.57
C MET A 202 17.12 5.58 -42.15
N SER A 203 17.06 6.91 -42.07
CA SER A 203 15.81 7.64 -41.78
C SER A 203 14.69 7.23 -42.74
N THR A 204 14.98 7.29 -44.05
CA THR A 204 14.05 6.90 -45.12
C THR A 204 13.58 5.44 -44.99
N ILE A 205 14.50 4.53 -44.64
CA ILE A 205 14.19 3.11 -44.42
C ILE A 205 13.31 2.94 -43.16
N LEU A 206 13.68 3.56 -42.04
CA LEU A 206 12.99 3.42 -40.75
C LEU A 206 11.59 4.02 -40.78
N GLU A 207 11.38 5.16 -41.43
CA GLU A 207 10.06 5.74 -41.69
C GLU A 207 9.16 4.81 -42.51
N LYS A 208 9.74 4.08 -43.48
CA LYS A 208 9.01 3.09 -44.28
C LYS A 208 8.80 1.76 -43.55
N MET A 209 9.63 1.40 -42.58
CA MET A 209 9.40 0.24 -41.71
C MET A 209 8.32 0.50 -40.66
N ALA A 210 8.32 1.69 -40.04
CA ALA A 210 7.43 2.08 -38.94
C ALA A 210 6.03 2.51 -39.46
N GLN A 211 5.39 1.67 -40.29
CA GLN A 211 4.10 1.98 -40.92
C GLN A 211 2.89 1.47 -40.12
N ASN A 212 3.03 0.45 -39.28
CA ASN A 212 1.96 -0.03 -38.40
C ASN A 212 1.97 0.72 -37.04
N ASP A 213 2.26 0.03 -35.93
CA ASP A 213 1.94 0.50 -34.57
C ASP A 213 2.87 1.63 -34.03
N LEU A 214 4.10 1.74 -34.55
CA LEU A 214 5.13 2.66 -34.04
C LEU A 214 5.37 3.87 -34.97
N LYS A 215 5.65 5.02 -34.38
CA LYS A 215 6.16 6.24 -35.01
C LYS A 215 7.66 6.37 -34.73
N VAL A 216 8.44 6.64 -35.76
CA VAL A 216 9.86 7.03 -35.62
C VAL A 216 10.01 8.55 -35.51
N ILE A 217 11.05 9.00 -34.82
CA ILE A 217 11.50 10.39 -34.83
C ILE A 217 13.04 10.44 -34.83
N ASP A 218 13.61 11.32 -35.66
CA ASP A 218 15.03 11.67 -35.58
C ASP A 218 15.31 12.44 -34.28
N THR A 219 16.20 11.90 -33.47
CA THR A 219 16.65 12.46 -32.19
C THR A 219 18.14 12.79 -32.15
N SER A 220 18.87 12.64 -33.26
CA SER A 220 20.31 12.96 -33.36
C SER A 220 20.64 14.39 -32.91
N GLN A 221 19.71 15.34 -33.15
CA GLN A 221 19.80 16.75 -32.74
C GLN A 221 18.92 17.11 -31.53
N LYS A 222 18.35 16.12 -30.81
CA LYS A 222 17.35 16.32 -29.75
C LYS A 222 17.71 15.54 -28.48
N GLN A 223 18.72 16.03 -27.76
CA GLN A 223 19.20 15.40 -26.52
C GLN A 223 18.11 15.37 -25.44
N TYR A 224 17.62 14.18 -25.08
CA TYR A 224 16.45 14.00 -24.21
C TYR A 224 16.66 13.01 -23.05
N LEU A 225 17.72 12.19 -23.11
CA LEU A 225 18.14 11.28 -22.06
C LEU A 225 19.21 11.95 -21.19
N SER A 226 18.78 12.71 -20.20
CA SER A 226 19.68 13.21 -19.16
C SER A 226 19.97 12.11 -18.13
N ALA A 227 21.23 11.93 -17.76
CA ALA A 227 21.55 11.12 -16.59
C ALA A 227 20.98 11.80 -15.33
N GLN A 228 20.31 11.03 -14.46
CA GLN A 228 19.55 11.53 -13.30
C GLN A 228 20.37 12.29 -12.23
N LEU A 229 21.68 12.49 -12.44
CA LEU A 229 22.62 13.10 -11.50
C LEU A 229 23.48 14.23 -12.11
N ASP A 230 23.39 14.51 -13.42
CA ASP A 230 24.15 15.59 -14.06
C ASP A 230 23.47 16.12 -15.33
N SER A 231 22.83 17.29 -15.22
CA SER A 231 22.15 17.98 -16.32
C SER A 231 23.10 18.52 -17.40
N SER A 232 24.42 18.47 -17.22
CA SER A 232 25.39 18.76 -18.28
C SER A 232 25.55 17.61 -19.28
N THR A 233 24.92 16.45 -19.04
CA THR A 233 25.09 15.21 -19.80
C THR A 233 23.83 14.75 -20.54
N SER A 234 23.22 15.64 -21.30
CA SER A 234 22.07 15.27 -22.13
C SER A 234 22.51 14.39 -23.31
N GLN A 235 22.00 13.17 -23.38
CA GLN A 235 22.27 12.20 -24.43
C GLN A 235 21.04 12.04 -25.34
N ALA A 236 21.25 11.59 -26.58
CA ALA A 236 20.19 10.98 -27.38
C ALA A 236 20.77 9.93 -28.34
N PRO A 237 19.98 8.89 -28.67
CA PRO A 237 20.18 8.08 -29.87
C PRO A 237 19.84 8.89 -31.13
N ASP A 238 20.33 8.45 -32.29
CA ASP A 238 20.01 9.05 -33.58
C ASP A 238 18.52 8.94 -33.93
N PHE A 239 17.87 7.83 -33.54
CA PHE A 239 16.44 7.58 -33.74
C PHE A 239 15.76 7.08 -32.48
N THR A 240 14.50 7.47 -32.31
CA THR A 240 13.63 7.04 -31.21
C THR A 240 12.27 6.59 -31.75
N PHE A 241 11.68 5.55 -31.15
CA PHE A 241 10.38 5.01 -31.57
C PHE A 241 9.39 4.93 -30.40
N TYR A 242 8.12 5.25 -30.66
CA TYR A 242 7.01 5.21 -29.70
C TYR A 242 5.69 4.91 -30.43
N TYR A 243 4.64 4.48 -29.73
CA TYR A 243 3.35 4.13 -30.34
C TYR A 243 2.65 5.32 -31.03
N LYS A 244 2.03 5.10 -32.20
CA LYS A 244 1.30 6.13 -32.97
C LYS A 244 0.10 6.73 -32.24
N ASN A 245 -0.44 6.01 -31.26
CA ASN A 245 -1.48 6.47 -30.35
C ASN A 245 -1.03 7.65 -29.48
N TYR A 246 0.26 7.98 -29.44
CA TYR A 246 0.77 9.26 -28.96
C TYR A 246 1.13 10.16 -30.13
N THR A 247 0.57 11.38 -30.17
CA THR A 247 0.99 12.43 -31.09
C THR A 247 1.62 13.58 -30.29
N LEU A 248 2.94 13.69 -30.37
CA LEU A 248 3.69 14.80 -29.79
C LEU A 248 3.44 16.07 -30.63
N LEU A 249 2.89 17.12 -30.02
CA LEU A 249 2.67 18.40 -30.68
C LEU A 249 3.91 19.30 -30.61
N GLU A 250 4.60 19.34 -29.46
CA GLU A 250 5.85 20.09 -29.28
C GLU A 250 7.07 19.16 -29.27
N THR A 251 7.85 19.15 -30.35
CA THR A 251 9.07 18.32 -30.44
C THR A 251 10.26 18.83 -29.61
N SER A 252 10.11 19.97 -28.94
CA SER A 252 11.04 20.58 -27.98
C SER A 252 10.91 19.99 -26.57
N ASN A 253 9.77 19.38 -26.21
CA ASN A 253 9.53 18.94 -24.85
C ASN A 253 10.13 17.54 -24.57
N HIS A 254 11.45 17.51 -24.46
CA HIS A 254 12.30 16.31 -24.30
C HIS A 254 11.82 15.33 -23.21
N SER A 255 11.16 15.83 -22.17
CA SER A 255 10.58 15.03 -21.08
C SER A 255 9.61 13.93 -21.54
N LEU A 256 8.83 14.20 -22.60
CA LEU A 256 7.81 13.30 -23.15
C LEU A 256 8.41 12.00 -23.68
N LEU A 257 9.48 12.10 -24.48
CA LEU A 257 10.12 10.95 -25.12
C LEU A 257 10.69 9.98 -24.07
N THR A 258 11.26 10.48 -22.97
CA THR A 258 11.76 9.65 -21.87
C THR A 258 10.66 8.81 -21.22
N LYS A 259 9.39 9.24 -21.28
CA LYS A 259 8.24 8.49 -20.72
C LYS A 259 7.60 7.52 -21.71
N ILE A 260 7.54 7.83 -23.00
CA ILE A 260 6.87 6.95 -23.98
C ILE A 260 7.82 6.03 -24.76
N ALA A 261 9.05 6.45 -25.10
CA ALA A 261 9.94 5.77 -26.06
C ALA A 261 10.23 4.30 -25.72
N ASN A 262 10.00 3.42 -26.70
CA ASN A 262 10.08 1.95 -26.60
C ASN A 262 11.35 1.36 -27.20
N ILE A 263 11.82 1.95 -28.30
CA ILE A 263 12.99 1.48 -29.07
C ILE A 263 13.87 2.69 -29.38
N VAL A 264 15.19 2.48 -29.38
CA VAL A 264 16.20 3.48 -29.74
C VAL A 264 17.19 2.93 -30.78
N GLY A 265 17.63 3.77 -31.71
CA GLY A 265 18.53 3.42 -32.81
C GLY A 265 19.75 4.34 -32.88
N ASP A 266 20.93 3.76 -33.00
CA ASP A 266 22.22 4.46 -33.10
C ASP A 266 22.92 4.09 -34.42
N ILE A 267 23.28 5.10 -35.21
CA ILE A 267 23.82 4.94 -36.56
C ILE A 267 25.31 5.20 -36.57
N LYS A 268 26.08 4.39 -37.29
CA LYS A 268 27.52 4.61 -37.46
C LYS A 268 27.92 4.57 -38.93
N ALA A 269 28.98 5.29 -39.29
CA ALA A 269 29.45 5.40 -40.66
C ALA A 269 29.77 4.03 -41.28
N ARG A 270 29.52 3.91 -42.59
CA ARG A 270 29.66 2.65 -43.33
C ARG A 270 31.03 2.01 -43.09
N GLY A 271 31.05 0.74 -42.68
CA GLY A 271 32.28 -0.01 -42.42
C GLY A 271 32.99 0.31 -41.10
N LYS A 272 32.46 1.17 -40.23
CA LYS A 272 32.93 1.26 -38.83
C LYS A 272 32.44 0.03 -38.05
N SER A 273 33.31 -0.62 -37.30
CA SER A 273 32.92 -1.69 -36.37
C SER A 273 32.00 -1.13 -35.26
N ILE A 274 30.85 -1.80 -35.07
CA ILE A 274 29.74 -1.43 -34.17
C ILE A 274 29.74 -2.22 -32.84
N GLU A 275 30.46 -3.35 -32.79
CA GLU A 275 30.65 -4.20 -31.59
C GLU A 275 31.62 -3.65 -30.55
N LYS A 276 32.09 -2.41 -30.73
CA LYS A 276 33.06 -1.79 -29.82
C LYS A 276 32.44 -1.60 -28.43
N PRO A 277 33.17 -1.87 -27.33
CA PRO A 277 32.72 -1.57 -25.97
C PRO A 277 32.21 -0.15 -25.77
N SER A 278 32.77 0.84 -26.48
CA SER A 278 32.29 2.23 -26.45
C SER A 278 30.89 2.40 -27.05
N SER A 279 30.57 1.71 -28.14
CA SER A 279 29.28 1.80 -28.83
C SER A 279 28.21 0.98 -28.09
N LEU A 280 28.56 -0.23 -27.63
CA LEU A 280 27.69 -1.03 -26.79
C LEU A 280 27.39 -0.33 -25.46
N GLY A 281 28.40 0.26 -24.81
CA GLY A 281 28.24 1.04 -23.56
C GLY A 281 27.42 2.32 -23.72
N GLN A 282 27.48 2.97 -24.89
CA GLN A 282 26.65 4.12 -25.25
C GLN A 282 25.17 3.72 -25.36
N MET A 283 24.86 2.63 -26.08
CA MET A 283 23.49 2.13 -26.16
C MET A 283 22.97 1.59 -24.81
N ILE A 284 23.83 0.94 -24.01
CA ILE A 284 23.50 0.52 -22.64
C ILE A 284 23.11 1.72 -21.77
N SER A 285 23.87 2.83 -21.83
CA SER A 285 23.53 4.09 -21.13
C SER A 285 22.13 4.60 -21.51
N TYR A 286 21.79 4.59 -22.81
CA TYR A 286 20.47 5.02 -23.29
C TYR A 286 19.34 4.13 -22.76
N LEU A 287 19.49 2.81 -22.90
CA LEU A 287 18.49 1.83 -22.48
C LEU A 287 18.31 1.79 -20.96
N GLN A 288 19.39 1.93 -20.20
CA GLN A 288 19.38 2.01 -18.74
C GLN A 288 18.66 3.27 -18.26
N THR A 289 18.94 4.43 -18.88
CA THR A 289 18.28 5.70 -18.55
C THR A 289 16.78 5.64 -18.84
N LEU A 290 16.38 5.14 -20.02
CA LEU A 290 14.98 4.92 -20.36
C LEU A 290 14.29 3.95 -19.38
N LEU A 291 14.87 2.78 -19.15
CA LEU A 291 14.22 1.74 -18.35
C LEU A 291 14.09 2.15 -16.88
N ILE A 292 15.09 2.83 -16.30
CA ILE A 292 14.98 3.40 -14.94
C ILE A 292 13.86 4.46 -14.88
N ALA A 293 13.70 5.29 -15.92
CA ALA A 293 12.65 6.32 -15.98
C ALA A 293 11.24 5.78 -16.27
N GLN A 294 11.12 4.49 -16.65
CA GLN A 294 9.88 3.82 -17.08
C GLN A 294 9.52 2.56 -16.26
N LYS A 295 10.38 2.12 -15.32
CA LYS A 295 10.29 0.81 -14.63
C LYS A 295 8.97 0.50 -13.92
N HIS A 296 8.17 1.52 -13.60
CA HIS A 296 6.86 1.35 -12.96
C HIS A 296 5.74 0.90 -13.92
N TYR A 297 6.02 0.87 -15.22
CA TYR A 297 5.08 0.47 -16.28
C TYR A 297 5.76 -0.28 -17.45
N ARG A 298 7.07 -0.55 -17.39
CA ARG A 298 7.77 -1.24 -18.47
C ARG A 298 8.90 -2.14 -17.94
N LYS A 299 8.92 -3.39 -18.42
CA LYS A 299 9.95 -4.39 -18.09
C LYS A 299 11.19 -4.28 -18.97
N CYS A 300 11.04 -3.93 -20.24
CA CYS A 300 12.17 -3.85 -21.16
C CYS A 300 12.07 -2.68 -22.15
N ASN A 301 13.22 -2.28 -22.67
CA ASN A 301 13.35 -1.45 -23.86
C ASN A 301 14.36 -2.09 -24.82
N TYR A 302 14.17 -1.89 -26.12
CA TYR A 302 15.05 -2.45 -27.14
C TYR A 302 15.92 -1.36 -27.78
N GLY A 303 17.12 -1.74 -28.20
CA GLY A 303 18.05 -0.88 -28.91
C GLY A 303 18.61 -1.55 -30.15
N PHE A 304 19.06 -0.77 -31.13
CA PHE A 304 19.87 -1.29 -32.22
C PHE A 304 21.01 -0.34 -32.60
N ILE A 305 22.15 -0.91 -33.00
CA ILE A 305 23.29 -0.17 -33.55
C ILE A 305 23.54 -0.70 -34.97
N THR A 306 23.61 0.17 -35.98
CA THR A 306 23.89 -0.27 -37.37
C THR A 306 24.89 0.62 -38.11
N ASN A 307 25.66 0.00 -39.00
CA ASN A 307 26.58 0.67 -39.93
C ASN A 307 26.16 0.50 -41.41
N TYR A 308 24.85 0.33 -41.66
CA TYR A 308 24.22 -0.03 -42.94
C TYR A 308 24.53 -1.43 -43.48
N THR A 309 25.75 -1.95 -43.30
CA THR A 309 26.10 -3.31 -43.71
C THR A 309 25.66 -4.37 -42.70
N SER A 310 25.78 -4.06 -41.41
CA SER A 310 25.51 -4.97 -40.29
C SER A 310 24.74 -4.25 -39.19
N ILE A 311 24.11 -5.03 -38.30
CA ILE A 311 23.33 -4.56 -37.15
C ILE A 311 23.64 -5.39 -35.90
N ILE A 312 23.55 -4.76 -34.74
CA ILE A 312 23.48 -5.40 -33.42
C ILE A 312 22.15 -5.01 -32.79
N PHE A 313 21.43 -5.98 -32.23
CA PHE A 313 20.25 -5.77 -31.41
C PHE A 313 20.59 -5.85 -29.93
N LEU A 314 19.91 -5.05 -29.11
CA LEU A 314 20.05 -5.02 -27.65
C LEU A 314 18.65 -5.05 -27.01
N LYS A 315 18.53 -5.74 -25.87
CA LYS A 315 17.38 -5.66 -24.96
C LYS A 315 17.94 -5.28 -23.58
N ALA A 316 17.38 -4.26 -22.95
CA ALA A 316 17.54 -4.04 -21.51
C ALA A 316 16.26 -4.51 -20.81
N GLU A 317 16.39 -5.23 -19.71
CA GLU A 317 15.26 -5.80 -18.96
C GLU A 317 15.46 -5.60 -17.45
N ILE A 318 14.40 -5.24 -16.72
CA ILE A 318 14.43 -5.02 -15.27
C ILE A 318 13.62 -6.08 -14.53
N ASN A 319 14.30 -6.80 -13.63
CA ASN A 319 13.73 -7.80 -12.73
C ASN A 319 14.22 -7.51 -11.31
N ASP A 320 13.30 -7.45 -10.33
CA ASP A 320 13.60 -7.17 -8.92
C ASP A 320 14.49 -5.92 -8.67
N ASP A 321 14.17 -4.80 -9.35
CA ASP A 321 14.94 -3.54 -9.37
C ASP A 321 16.36 -3.65 -10.02
N ILE A 322 16.80 -4.83 -10.46
CA ILE A 322 18.07 -5.07 -11.18
C ILE A 322 17.85 -4.96 -12.69
N VAL A 323 18.63 -4.10 -13.36
CA VAL A 323 18.66 -4.02 -14.83
C VAL A 323 19.71 -4.98 -15.38
N THR A 324 19.32 -5.78 -16.37
CA THR A 324 20.18 -6.68 -17.15
C THR A 324 20.10 -6.33 -18.62
N PHE A 325 21.10 -6.76 -19.39
CA PHE A 325 21.25 -6.45 -20.80
C PHE A 325 21.54 -7.72 -21.60
N GLN A 326 20.90 -7.86 -22.75
CA GLN A 326 21.18 -8.88 -23.74
C GLN A 326 21.57 -8.19 -25.04
N HIS A 327 22.56 -8.70 -25.79
CA HIS A 327 22.85 -8.20 -27.12
C HIS A 327 23.25 -9.30 -28.10
N SER A 328 22.92 -9.13 -29.38
CA SER A 328 23.37 -10.04 -30.44
C SER A 328 24.86 -9.86 -30.74
N LYS A 329 25.43 -10.80 -31.49
CA LYS A 329 26.64 -10.51 -32.29
C LYS A 329 26.25 -9.60 -33.48
N PRO A 330 27.22 -8.96 -34.19
CA PRO A 330 26.95 -8.34 -35.47
C PRO A 330 26.38 -9.36 -36.46
N ILE A 331 25.25 -9.03 -37.09
CA ILE A 331 24.64 -9.82 -38.15
C ILE A 331 24.37 -8.95 -39.38
N ASP A 332 24.30 -9.56 -40.57
CA ASP A 332 24.11 -8.83 -41.82
C ASP A 332 22.77 -8.11 -41.89
N PHE A 333 22.79 -6.84 -42.28
CA PHE A 333 21.62 -5.97 -42.34
C PHE A 333 21.23 -5.57 -43.78
N LYS A 334 22.20 -5.40 -44.68
CA LYS A 334 21.89 -5.03 -46.08
C LYS A 334 21.32 -6.25 -46.85
N PRO A 335 20.20 -6.12 -47.59
CA PRO A 335 19.74 -7.13 -48.55
C PRO A 335 20.84 -7.65 -49.47
N THR A 336 20.79 -8.94 -49.75
CA THR A 336 21.70 -9.62 -50.68
C THR A 336 20.88 -10.41 -51.69
N ASN A 337 21.18 -10.26 -52.98
CA ASN A 337 20.46 -10.90 -54.09
C ASN A 337 18.92 -10.71 -54.03
N ASN A 338 18.49 -9.50 -53.67
CA ASN A 338 17.08 -9.12 -53.44
C ASN A 338 16.34 -9.99 -52.40
N MET A 339 17.06 -10.59 -51.44
CA MET A 339 16.47 -11.25 -50.28
C MET A 339 16.78 -10.46 -49.00
N ALA A 340 15.83 -10.47 -48.06
CA ALA A 340 16.05 -9.93 -46.71
C ALA A 340 17.07 -10.79 -45.95
N THR A 341 18.01 -10.14 -45.27
CA THR A 341 18.91 -10.81 -44.32
C THR A 341 18.20 -11.02 -42.97
N LEU A 342 18.78 -11.83 -42.09
CA LEU A 342 18.28 -11.98 -40.72
C LEU A 342 18.23 -10.62 -40.00
N GLY A 343 19.26 -9.78 -40.12
CA GLY A 343 19.26 -8.46 -39.47
C GLY A 343 18.13 -7.54 -39.96
N LEU A 344 17.83 -7.56 -41.25
CA LEU A 344 16.72 -6.79 -41.81
C LEU A 344 15.35 -7.33 -41.37
N GLN A 345 15.18 -8.65 -41.49
CA GLN A 345 13.99 -9.37 -41.07
C GLN A 345 13.70 -9.16 -39.57
N THR A 346 14.73 -9.14 -38.73
CA THR A 346 14.62 -8.87 -37.30
C THR A 346 14.24 -7.42 -37.02
N LEU A 347 14.86 -6.42 -37.67
CA LEU A 347 14.51 -5.01 -37.44
C LEU A 347 13.07 -4.71 -37.88
N TYR A 348 12.68 -5.18 -39.07
CA TYR A 348 11.33 -4.99 -39.57
C TYR A 348 10.29 -5.64 -38.65
N SER A 349 10.57 -6.84 -38.14
CA SER A 349 9.71 -7.54 -37.18
C SER A 349 9.66 -6.84 -35.82
N LEU A 350 10.78 -6.27 -35.34
CA LEU A 350 10.84 -5.50 -34.09
C LEU A 350 10.03 -4.19 -34.18
N LEU A 351 10.03 -3.54 -35.35
CA LEU A 351 9.28 -2.30 -35.59
C LEU A 351 7.78 -2.51 -35.91
N ASN A 352 7.35 -3.75 -36.15
CA ASN A 352 5.97 -4.09 -36.53
C ASN A 352 5.33 -5.21 -35.66
N THR A 353 6.03 -5.73 -34.66
CA THR A 353 5.42 -6.54 -33.60
C THR A 353 4.69 -5.60 -32.63
N SER A 354 3.40 -5.82 -32.39
CA SER A 354 2.68 -5.17 -31.29
C SER A 354 3.29 -5.65 -29.96
N ILE A 355 4.15 -4.82 -29.35
CA ILE A 355 4.98 -5.17 -28.18
C ILE A 355 4.12 -5.56 -26.96
N ASP A 356 2.85 -5.14 -26.96
CA ASP A 356 1.70 -5.62 -26.17
C ASP A 356 1.69 -7.13 -25.87
N LYS A 357 2.23 -7.96 -26.79
CA LYS A 357 2.19 -9.43 -26.73
C LYS A 357 3.47 -10.10 -26.23
N VAL A 358 4.56 -9.35 -26.03
CA VAL A 358 5.90 -9.97 -25.79
C VAL A 358 6.43 -9.71 -24.38
N ASP A 359 6.44 -8.45 -23.91
CA ASP A 359 7.15 -8.09 -22.65
C ASP A 359 6.46 -7.00 -21.78
N SER A 360 5.31 -6.46 -22.17
CA SER A 360 4.72 -5.28 -21.50
C SER A 360 3.85 -5.58 -20.27
N ILE A 361 4.19 -4.99 -19.12
CA ILE A 361 3.20 -4.65 -18.07
C ILE A 361 2.44 -3.36 -18.43
N GLY A 362 2.98 -2.58 -19.36
CA GLY A 362 2.49 -1.24 -19.71
C GLY A 362 1.09 -1.26 -20.31
N PHE A 363 0.33 -0.21 -20.01
CA PHE A 363 -0.93 0.08 -20.70
C PHE A 363 -0.67 0.94 -21.95
N TYR A 364 -1.45 0.68 -23.01
CA TYR A 364 -1.37 1.40 -24.28
C TYR A 364 -2.75 1.94 -24.69
N PRO A 365 -2.89 3.25 -24.95
CA PRO A 365 -4.15 3.84 -25.42
C PRO A 365 -4.61 3.23 -26.75
N SER A 366 -5.87 2.79 -26.81
CA SER A 366 -6.52 2.34 -28.05
C SER A 366 -6.99 3.49 -28.97
N THR A 367 -6.88 4.74 -28.51
CA THR A 367 -7.20 5.97 -29.27
C THR A 367 -5.96 6.85 -29.41
N VAL A 368 -6.00 7.88 -30.25
CA VAL A 368 -4.90 8.84 -30.41
C VAL A 368 -5.02 9.97 -29.38
N ILE A 369 -3.92 10.29 -28.70
CA ILE A 369 -3.82 11.36 -27.70
C ILE A 369 -2.75 12.35 -28.14
N ASN A 370 -3.09 13.64 -28.18
CA ASN A 370 -2.18 14.73 -28.51
C ASN A 370 -1.48 15.24 -27.24
N LEU A 371 -0.16 15.07 -27.12
CA LEU A 371 0.62 15.43 -25.93
C LEU A 371 1.43 16.71 -26.15
N THR A 372 1.41 17.60 -25.15
CA THR A 372 2.12 18.90 -25.13
C THR A 372 3.27 18.90 -24.13
N SER A 373 3.05 18.43 -22.90
CA SER A 373 4.08 18.35 -21.85
C SER A 373 3.86 17.17 -20.88
N PHE A 374 4.90 16.79 -20.14
CA PHE A 374 4.79 15.80 -19.07
C PHE A 374 4.61 16.51 -17.72
N LEU A 375 3.60 16.10 -16.94
CA LEU A 375 3.22 16.76 -15.68
C LEU A 375 3.52 15.89 -14.43
N SER A 376 3.19 14.60 -14.42
CA SER A 376 3.32 13.78 -13.20
C SER A 376 3.49 12.27 -13.42
N ASP A 377 4.19 11.63 -12.49
CA ASP A 377 4.53 10.19 -12.45
C ASP A 377 3.81 9.48 -11.28
N GLY A 378 2.49 9.67 -11.17
CA GLY A 378 1.65 9.15 -10.07
C GLY A 378 1.66 7.61 -9.94
N TYR A 379 1.24 7.04 -8.81
CA TYR A 379 1.36 5.60 -8.57
C TYR A 379 0.67 4.72 -9.63
N THR A 380 -0.56 5.10 -10.02
CA THR A 380 -1.42 4.37 -10.97
C THR A 380 -1.28 4.85 -12.41
N SER A 381 -0.72 6.04 -12.63
CA SER A 381 -0.92 6.83 -13.85
C SER A 381 0.29 7.69 -14.23
N LEU A 382 0.40 8.00 -15.51
CA LEU A 382 1.18 9.12 -16.02
C LEU A 382 0.20 10.26 -16.33
N VAL A 383 0.58 11.50 -16.03
CA VAL A 383 -0.23 12.69 -16.35
C VAL A 383 0.54 13.56 -17.33
N PHE A 384 -0.13 13.91 -18.42
CA PHE A 384 0.38 14.76 -19.49
C PHE A 384 -0.54 15.95 -19.71
N GLU A 385 0.02 17.07 -20.14
CA GLU A 385 -0.73 18.19 -20.69
C GLU A 385 -1.15 17.89 -22.14
N VAL A 386 -2.37 18.28 -22.49
CA VAL A 386 -2.93 18.19 -23.84
C VAL A 386 -3.52 19.57 -24.22
N PRO A 387 -3.96 19.80 -25.47
CA PRO A 387 -4.54 21.09 -25.86
C PRO A 387 -5.74 21.56 -25.01
N ASP A 388 -6.10 22.83 -25.20
CA ASP A 388 -7.29 23.47 -24.62
C ASP A 388 -7.32 23.53 -23.08
N GLU A 389 -6.15 23.68 -22.44
CA GLU A 389 -5.96 23.71 -20.97
C GLU A 389 -6.54 22.45 -20.27
N ARG A 390 -6.26 21.28 -20.85
CA ARG A 390 -6.68 19.96 -20.34
C ARG A 390 -5.47 19.08 -20.03
N VAL A 391 -5.71 18.02 -19.27
CA VAL A 391 -4.71 16.98 -18.98
C VAL A 391 -5.22 15.60 -19.39
N ALA A 392 -4.32 14.75 -19.89
CA ALA A 392 -4.58 13.33 -20.08
C ALA A 392 -3.95 12.55 -18.91
N LYS A 393 -4.80 11.95 -18.08
CA LYS A 393 -4.41 10.91 -17.11
C LYS A 393 -4.43 9.59 -17.85
N ILE A 394 -3.28 8.92 -17.93
CA ILE A 394 -3.06 7.70 -18.71
C ILE A 394 -2.63 6.59 -17.76
N CYS A 395 -3.29 5.44 -17.84
CA CYS A 395 -3.04 4.30 -16.96
C CYS A 395 -1.60 3.77 -17.15
N LYS A 396 -0.94 3.36 -16.06
CA LYS A 396 0.42 2.78 -16.13
C LYS A 396 0.39 1.33 -16.60
N THR A 397 -0.52 0.53 -16.06
CA THR A 397 -0.65 -0.91 -16.34
C THR A 397 -2.13 -1.28 -16.42
N PRO A 398 -2.53 -2.32 -17.17
CA PRO A 398 -3.94 -2.72 -17.28
C PRO A 398 -4.62 -3.08 -15.93
N VAL A 399 -3.85 -3.32 -14.86
CA VAL A 399 -4.37 -3.61 -13.52
C VAL A 399 -5.10 -2.41 -12.88
N TYR A 400 -4.72 -1.17 -13.22
CA TYR A 400 -5.32 0.03 -12.63
C TYR A 400 -6.54 0.58 -13.38
N THR A 401 -6.99 -0.04 -14.48
CA THR A 401 -8.12 0.45 -15.30
C THR A 401 -9.43 0.57 -14.53
N ASN A 402 -9.67 -0.31 -13.56
CA ASN A 402 -10.83 -0.24 -12.66
C ASN A 402 -10.86 1.04 -11.81
N LEU A 403 -9.69 1.61 -11.45
CA LEU A 403 -9.60 2.86 -10.69
C LEU A 403 -9.98 4.05 -11.59
N PHE A 404 -9.61 4.01 -12.88
CA PHE A 404 -9.98 5.02 -13.87
C PHE A 404 -11.48 5.00 -14.15
N GLU A 405 -12.10 3.82 -14.22
CA GLU A 405 -13.56 3.71 -14.32
C GLU A 405 -14.24 4.25 -13.06
N ASN A 406 -13.74 3.91 -11.87
CA ASN A 406 -14.29 4.39 -10.60
C ASN A 406 -14.21 5.92 -10.46
N GLU A 407 -13.08 6.52 -10.87
CA GLU A 407 -12.90 7.98 -10.93
C GLU A 407 -13.89 8.64 -11.90
N TYR A 408 -14.01 8.10 -13.11
CA TYR A 408 -14.97 8.60 -14.11
C TYR A 408 -16.42 8.54 -13.61
N GLN A 409 -16.85 7.41 -13.05
CA GLN A 409 -18.21 7.25 -12.53
C GLN A 409 -18.47 8.13 -11.31
N THR A 410 -17.49 8.26 -10.40
CA THR A 410 -17.62 9.09 -9.19
C THR A 410 -17.70 10.58 -9.53
N LEU A 411 -16.83 11.09 -10.40
CA LEU A 411 -16.84 12.49 -10.83
C LEU A 411 -18.13 12.87 -11.55
N ASN A 412 -18.63 12.03 -12.47
CA ASN A 412 -19.93 12.26 -13.12
C ASN A 412 -21.10 12.21 -12.12
N THR A 413 -21.07 11.29 -11.16
CA THR A 413 -22.07 11.22 -10.08
C THR A 413 -22.08 12.51 -9.25
N LEU A 414 -20.91 13.03 -8.86
CA LEU A 414 -20.79 14.25 -8.08
C LEU A 414 -21.17 15.52 -8.88
N LYS A 415 -20.78 15.62 -10.16
CA LYS A 415 -21.27 16.68 -11.07
C LYS A 415 -22.79 16.64 -11.22
N SER A 416 -23.42 15.46 -11.30
CA SER A 416 -24.90 15.34 -11.38
C SER A 416 -25.63 15.89 -10.15
N TYR A 417 -24.93 15.97 -9.01
CA TYR A 417 -25.41 16.57 -7.77
C TYR A 417 -25.09 18.06 -7.62
N ASN A 418 -24.55 18.70 -8.68
CA ASN A 418 -24.05 20.07 -8.70
C ASN A 418 -22.99 20.34 -7.61
N ILE A 419 -22.06 19.39 -7.45
CA ILE A 419 -20.90 19.51 -6.57
C ILE A 419 -19.68 19.92 -7.40
N ASP A 420 -18.87 20.83 -6.86
CA ASP A 420 -17.71 21.41 -7.53
C ASP A 420 -16.51 20.45 -7.49
N VAL A 421 -16.43 19.58 -8.50
CA VAL A 421 -15.36 18.57 -8.72
C VAL A 421 -14.80 18.70 -10.13
N PRO A 422 -13.62 18.15 -10.47
CA PRO A 422 -13.07 18.21 -11.84
C PRO A 422 -14.03 17.75 -12.93
N GLN A 423 -14.04 18.43 -14.08
CA GLN A 423 -14.66 17.87 -15.29
C GLN A 423 -13.79 16.72 -15.86
N VAL A 424 -14.44 15.61 -16.19
CA VAL A 424 -13.81 14.40 -16.76
C VAL A 424 -14.50 13.90 -18.02
N GLU A 425 -13.72 13.32 -18.90
CA GLU A 425 -14.12 12.68 -20.15
C GLU A 425 -13.33 11.38 -20.30
N LYS A 426 -13.97 10.29 -20.72
CA LYS A 426 -13.28 9.00 -20.93
C LYS A 426 -12.97 8.84 -22.42
N LEU A 427 -11.70 8.99 -22.80
CA LEU A 427 -11.28 8.85 -24.21
C LEU A 427 -11.25 7.38 -24.64
N CYS A 428 -10.80 6.49 -23.76
CA CYS A 428 -10.99 5.04 -23.86
C CYS A 428 -10.81 4.39 -22.48
N GLU A 429 -10.79 3.05 -22.40
CA GLU A 429 -10.37 2.36 -21.17
C GLU A 429 -8.97 2.82 -20.75
N GLY A 430 -8.73 3.06 -19.46
CA GLY A 430 -7.41 3.48 -18.97
C GLY A 430 -6.96 4.89 -19.39
N VAL A 431 -7.82 5.71 -20.01
CA VAL A 431 -7.49 7.09 -20.41
C VAL A 431 -8.63 8.05 -20.07
N LEU A 432 -8.33 9.01 -19.18
CA LEU A 432 -9.23 10.11 -18.83
C LEU A 432 -8.63 11.43 -19.32
N GLN A 433 -9.46 12.26 -19.96
CA GLN A 433 -9.16 13.65 -20.28
C GLN A 433 -9.89 14.55 -19.28
N MET A 434 -9.15 15.41 -18.59
CA MET A 434 -9.61 16.14 -17.41
C MET A 434 -9.29 17.63 -17.52
N GLU A 435 -10.02 18.42 -16.75
CA GLU A 435 -9.72 19.84 -16.48
C GLU A 435 -8.33 19.98 -15.81
N LYS A 436 -7.55 21.00 -16.21
CA LYS A 436 -6.21 21.27 -15.68
C LYS A 436 -6.30 22.17 -14.44
N PHE A 437 -5.54 21.84 -13.40
CA PHE A 437 -5.45 22.60 -12.15
C PHE A 437 -3.98 22.87 -11.81
N ASN A 438 -3.73 23.88 -10.97
CA ASN A 438 -2.40 24.24 -10.51
C ASN A 438 -2.02 23.45 -9.26
N CYS A 439 -0.78 22.97 -9.20
CA CYS A 439 -0.22 22.38 -7.99
C CYS A 439 -0.12 23.44 -6.88
N ILE A 440 -0.29 23.01 -5.63
CA ILE A 440 -0.03 23.83 -4.45
C ILE A 440 1.45 23.66 -4.11
N GLU A 441 2.26 24.69 -4.30
CA GLU A 441 3.68 24.67 -3.92
C GLU A 441 3.83 24.73 -2.40
N ASP A 442 4.90 24.16 -1.82
CA ASP A 442 5.21 24.30 -0.37
C ASP A 442 5.37 25.77 0.07
N THR A 443 5.53 26.70 -0.89
CA THR A 443 5.57 28.16 -0.70
C THR A 443 4.23 28.88 -0.85
N ASP A 444 3.24 28.35 -1.59
CA ASP A 444 1.87 28.91 -1.67
C ASP A 444 0.97 28.16 -0.68
N THR A 445 1.23 28.35 0.62
CA THR A 445 0.47 27.62 1.65
C THR A 445 -0.99 28.07 1.65
N PRO A 446 -1.99 27.17 1.52
CA PRO A 446 -3.38 27.57 1.39
C PRO A 446 -3.89 28.37 2.60
N THR A 447 -4.61 29.45 2.30
CA THR A 447 -5.18 30.36 3.29
C THR A 447 -6.25 29.68 4.13
N LYS A 448 -6.51 30.28 5.29
CA LYS A 448 -7.64 29.88 6.15
C LYS A 448 -8.99 29.83 5.42
N GLN A 449 -9.30 30.73 4.49
CA GLN A 449 -10.60 30.72 3.81
C GLN A 449 -10.71 29.58 2.79
N GLU A 450 -9.68 29.40 1.96
CA GLU A 450 -9.55 28.28 1.02
C GLU A 450 -9.71 26.93 1.75
N CYS A 451 -9.12 26.79 2.94
CA CYS A 451 -9.26 25.59 3.77
C CYS A 451 -10.67 25.42 4.39
N LEU A 452 -11.39 26.50 4.69
CA LEU A 452 -12.78 26.43 5.16
C LEU A 452 -13.73 26.02 4.03
N ASP A 453 -13.56 26.58 2.83
CA ASP A 453 -14.35 26.25 1.65
C ASP A 453 -14.14 24.78 1.22
N LEU A 454 -12.93 24.25 1.40
CA LEU A 454 -12.60 22.84 1.17
C LEU A 454 -13.30 21.88 2.16
N ILE A 455 -13.49 22.29 3.42
CA ILE A 455 -14.30 21.52 4.39
C ILE A 455 -15.76 21.49 3.94
N ASP A 456 -16.29 22.61 3.44
CA ASP A 456 -17.66 22.70 2.92
C ASP A 456 -17.85 21.89 1.63
N LEU A 457 -16.83 21.80 0.78
CA LEU A 457 -16.82 20.88 -0.36
C LEU A 457 -16.87 19.42 0.10
N LEU A 458 -16.02 19.03 1.05
CA LEU A 458 -16.01 17.67 1.60
C LEU A 458 -17.35 17.31 2.27
N GLN A 459 -17.95 18.25 3.00
CA GLN A 459 -19.28 18.07 3.61
C GLN A 459 -20.37 17.84 2.55
N LYS A 460 -20.32 18.54 1.41
CA LYS A 460 -21.25 18.33 0.27
C LYS A 460 -21.06 16.94 -0.35
N VAL A 461 -19.82 16.49 -0.55
CA VAL A 461 -19.49 15.14 -1.07
C VAL A 461 -20.04 14.06 -0.13
N HIS A 462 -19.69 14.14 1.16
CA HIS A 462 -20.14 13.20 2.18
C HIS A 462 -21.67 13.18 2.36
N SER A 463 -22.37 14.29 2.13
CA SER A 463 -23.85 14.34 2.16
C SER A 463 -24.51 13.45 1.11
N ARG A 464 -23.77 13.01 0.08
CA ARG A 464 -24.22 12.07 -0.96
C ARG A 464 -23.82 10.61 -0.67
N GLY A 465 -23.25 10.34 0.50
CA GLY A 465 -22.80 9.00 0.89
C GLY A 465 -21.60 8.50 0.07
N ILE A 466 -20.71 9.40 -0.34
CA ILE A 466 -19.46 9.11 -1.05
C ILE A 466 -18.28 9.52 -0.16
N CYS A 467 -17.22 8.71 -0.16
CA CYS A 467 -15.95 8.93 0.54
C CYS A 467 -14.80 8.97 -0.49
N HIS A 468 -13.81 9.85 -0.31
CA HIS A 468 -12.67 10.03 -1.21
C HIS A 468 -11.53 9.02 -0.97
N ARG A 469 -11.31 8.64 0.29
CA ARG A 469 -10.34 7.63 0.76
C ARG A 469 -8.85 7.97 0.65
N ASP A 470 -8.46 8.80 -0.30
CA ASP A 470 -7.07 9.26 -0.46
C ASP A 470 -6.91 10.78 -0.36
N ILE A 471 -7.39 11.38 0.74
CA ILE A 471 -7.18 12.82 1.00
C ILE A 471 -5.75 13.03 1.53
N ARG A 472 -4.99 13.84 0.80
CA ARG A 472 -3.58 14.20 1.03
C ARG A 472 -3.26 15.49 0.27
N PRO A 473 -2.17 16.22 0.61
CA PRO A 473 -1.79 17.45 -0.08
C PRO A 473 -1.71 17.31 -1.62
N ASP A 474 -1.13 16.21 -2.10
CA ASP A 474 -0.93 15.93 -3.54
C ASP A 474 -2.25 15.76 -4.31
N ASN A 475 -3.34 15.39 -3.61
CA ASN A 475 -4.66 15.15 -4.19
C ASN A 475 -5.61 16.35 -4.00
N ILE A 476 -5.06 17.52 -3.63
CA ILE A 476 -5.77 18.79 -3.55
C ILE A 476 -5.04 19.80 -4.43
N MET A 477 -5.73 20.35 -5.42
CA MET A 477 -5.16 21.31 -6.38
C MET A 477 -5.93 22.64 -6.35
N LYS A 478 -5.33 23.68 -6.93
CA LYS A 478 -5.88 25.04 -6.95
C LYS A 478 -6.40 25.37 -8.36
N ASN A 479 -7.66 25.80 -8.47
CA ASN A 479 -8.22 26.24 -9.74
C ASN A 479 -7.63 27.60 -10.14
N GLY A 480 -6.94 27.65 -11.28
CA GLY A 480 -6.31 28.88 -11.78
C GLY A 480 -7.29 30.00 -12.13
N ASN A 481 -8.59 29.68 -12.31
CA ASN A 481 -9.61 30.64 -12.73
C ASN A 481 -10.25 31.41 -11.57
N ASP A 482 -10.41 30.77 -10.40
CA ASP A 482 -11.11 31.35 -9.24
C ASP A 482 -10.39 31.17 -7.88
N GLY A 483 -9.22 30.52 -7.88
CA GLY A 483 -8.40 30.29 -6.70
C GLY A 483 -8.88 29.17 -5.77
N LYS A 484 -10.03 28.54 -6.00
CA LYS A 484 -10.57 27.53 -5.07
C LYS A 484 -9.72 26.26 -5.04
N LEU A 485 -9.65 25.63 -3.87
CA LEU A 485 -9.11 24.28 -3.69
C LEU A 485 -10.13 23.23 -4.15
N ILE A 486 -9.67 22.19 -4.82
CA ILE A 486 -10.49 21.10 -5.34
C ILE A 486 -9.83 19.73 -5.08
N PHE A 487 -10.65 18.71 -4.83
CA PHE A 487 -10.18 17.32 -4.66
C PHE A 487 -10.02 16.62 -6.02
N ILE A 488 -8.89 15.95 -6.22
CA ILE A 488 -8.54 15.16 -7.41
C ILE A 488 -8.16 13.71 -7.05
N ASP A 489 -8.02 12.85 -8.06
CA ASP A 489 -7.73 11.41 -7.93
C ASP A 489 -8.79 10.62 -7.15
N TRP A 490 -10.00 10.59 -7.71
CA TRP A 490 -11.15 9.88 -7.14
C TRP A 490 -11.10 8.35 -7.39
N GLY A 491 -9.96 7.82 -7.85
CA GLY A 491 -9.84 6.40 -8.23
C GLY A 491 -10.08 5.42 -7.08
N PHE A 492 -9.81 5.83 -5.85
CA PHE A 492 -10.08 5.04 -4.63
C PHE A 492 -11.41 5.34 -3.95
N ALA A 493 -12.26 6.20 -4.50
CA ALA A 493 -13.52 6.58 -3.87
C ALA A 493 -14.48 5.39 -3.70
N CYS A 494 -15.32 5.41 -2.66
CA CYS A 494 -16.34 4.39 -2.43
C CYS A 494 -17.57 4.99 -1.74
N LYS A 495 -18.60 4.16 -1.49
CA LYS A 495 -19.77 4.60 -0.70
C LYS A 495 -19.45 4.65 0.78
N ALA A 496 -20.14 5.52 1.50
CA ALA A 496 -20.09 5.58 2.95
C ALA A 496 -20.57 4.25 3.57
N ASP A 497 -19.89 3.85 4.63
CA ASP A 497 -20.04 2.58 5.36
C ASP A 497 -19.80 1.30 4.54
N GLU A 498 -19.36 1.40 3.28
CA GLU A 498 -19.08 0.26 2.41
C GLU A 498 -17.93 -0.62 2.94
N MET A 499 -18.18 -1.94 3.00
CA MET A 499 -17.20 -2.94 3.43
C MET A 499 -16.16 -3.17 2.34
N THR A 500 -14.95 -2.67 2.53
CA THR A 500 -13.89 -2.72 1.50
C THR A 500 -12.55 -3.18 2.07
N GLN A 501 -11.65 -3.59 1.18
CA GLN A 501 -10.22 -3.75 1.50
C GLN A 501 -9.54 -2.37 1.59
N PHE A 502 -8.36 -2.34 2.22
CA PHE A 502 -7.55 -1.13 2.32
C PHE A 502 -7.15 -0.59 0.93
N ALA A 503 -7.29 0.73 0.74
CA ALA A 503 -6.72 1.48 -0.38
C ALA A 503 -6.66 2.97 -0.01
N GLY A 504 -5.75 3.72 -0.65
CA GLY A 504 -5.38 5.09 -0.28
C GLY A 504 -4.02 5.18 0.43
N THR A 505 -3.49 6.39 0.61
CA THR A 505 -2.11 6.64 1.04
C THR A 505 -1.96 6.51 2.56
N VAL A 506 -1.16 5.54 3.01
CA VAL A 506 -0.95 5.24 4.45
C VAL A 506 -0.44 6.43 5.28
N SER A 507 0.27 7.38 4.67
CA SER A 507 0.84 8.56 5.33
C SER A 507 -0.21 9.51 5.92
N PHE A 508 -1.37 9.66 5.26
CA PHE A 508 -2.43 10.58 5.66
C PHE A 508 -3.70 9.86 6.15
N CYS A 509 -3.85 8.57 5.82
CA CYS A 509 -4.94 7.71 6.25
C CYS A 509 -5.24 7.76 7.77
N ALA A 510 -6.51 7.64 8.14
CA ALA A 510 -6.98 7.60 9.54
C ALA A 510 -6.42 6.40 10.33
N ASP A 511 -6.03 6.62 11.60
CA ASP A 511 -5.44 5.60 12.49
C ASP A 511 -6.35 4.38 12.70
N GLU A 512 -7.66 4.61 12.80
CA GLU A 512 -8.67 3.54 12.86
C GLU A 512 -8.72 2.72 11.55
N TYR A 513 -8.52 3.34 10.38
CA TYR A 513 -8.61 2.62 9.11
C TYR A 513 -7.32 1.84 8.77
N LEU A 514 -6.15 2.33 9.22
CA LEU A 514 -4.87 1.63 9.10
C LEU A 514 -4.81 0.27 9.82
N GLU A 515 -5.79 -0.05 10.67
CA GLU A 515 -5.94 -1.37 11.30
C GLU A 515 -6.19 -2.50 10.29
N CYS A 516 -6.77 -2.20 9.13
CA CYS A 516 -6.98 -3.19 8.06
C CYS A 516 -5.65 -3.78 7.54
N ILE A 517 -4.57 -2.99 7.58
CA ILE A 517 -3.22 -3.42 7.19
C ILE A 517 -2.59 -4.34 8.25
N VAL A 518 -3.03 -4.21 9.51
CA VAL A 518 -2.58 -5.06 10.63
C VAL A 518 -3.36 -6.38 10.69
N HIS A 519 -4.55 -6.43 10.09
CA HIS A 519 -5.38 -7.63 9.96
C HIS A 519 -5.81 -7.85 8.50
N PRO A 520 -4.90 -8.32 7.60
CA PRO A 520 -5.07 -8.28 6.13
C PRO A 520 -6.22 -9.10 5.52
N HIS A 521 -7.10 -9.68 6.34
CA HIS A 521 -8.28 -10.43 5.91
C HIS A 521 -9.59 -9.78 6.37
N GLY A 522 -9.51 -8.68 7.13
CA GLY A 522 -10.66 -7.89 7.56
C GLY A 522 -11.02 -6.82 6.53
N PHE A 523 -12.09 -7.03 5.77
CA PHE A 523 -12.82 -5.92 5.17
C PHE A 523 -13.32 -4.98 6.27
N LYS A 524 -13.23 -3.65 6.06
CA LYS A 524 -13.72 -2.65 7.02
C LYS A 524 -14.63 -1.65 6.31
N SER A 525 -15.69 -1.28 7.01
CA SER A 525 -16.66 -0.26 6.63
C SER A 525 -15.97 1.12 6.57
N TYR A 526 -15.81 1.73 5.39
CA TYR A 526 -15.13 3.03 5.26
C TYR A 526 -16.08 4.16 5.63
N LYS A 527 -15.65 5.04 6.56
CA LYS A 527 -16.51 6.08 7.13
C LYS A 527 -16.03 7.47 6.72
N THR A 528 -16.96 8.37 6.48
CA THR A 528 -16.71 9.79 6.17
C THR A 528 -15.80 10.48 7.18
N LYS A 529 -15.84 10.09 8.47
CA LYS A 529 -14.90 10.60 9.49
C LYS A 529 -13.42 10.28 9.24
N TYR A 530 -13.11 9.27 8.42
CA TYR A 530 -11.72 8.93 8.07
C TYR A 530 -11.13 9.93 7.07
N ASP A 531 -11.91 10.33 6.07
CA ASP A 531 -11.56 11.44 5.18
C ASP A 531 -11.38 12.75 5.96
N CYS A 532 -12.21 13.00 6.99
CA CYS A 532 -12.03 14.15 7.88
C CYS A 532 -10.70 14.10 8.67
N GLU A 533 -10.28 12.94 9.18
CA GLU A 533 -8.97 12.82 9.84
C GLU A 533 -7.79 13.01 8.86
N SER A 534 -7.94 12.56 7.61
CA SER A 534 -6.94 12.77 6.55
C SER A 534 -6.87 14.23 6.08
N LEU A 535 -8.00 14.94 6.03
CA LEU A 535 -8.01 16.39 5.78
C LEU A 535 -7.36 17.17 6.95
N LEU A 536 -7.60 16.79 8.20
CA LEU A 536 -6.90 17.39 9.36
C LEU A 536 -5.38 17.19 9.26
N LYS A 537 -4.92 16.00 8.88
CA LYS A 537 -3.49 15.71 8.68
C LYS A 537 -2.89 16.51 7.52
N THR A 538 -3.69 16.79 6.49
CA THR A 538 -3.31 17.69 5.39
C THR A 538 -3.14 19.13 5.89
N PHE A 539 -4.08 19.65 6.70
CA PHE A 539 -3.93 20.96 7.33
C PHE A 539 -2.71 21.02 8.28
N CYS A 540 -2.44 19.95 9.04
CA CYS A 540 -1.22 19.86 9.85
C CYS A 540 0.07 19.78 9.01
N TYR A 541 0.04 19.15 7.83
CA TYR A 541 1.18 19.15 6.89
C TYR A 541 1.48 20.57 6.38
N TRP A 542 0.46 21.36 6.05
CA TRP A 542 0.65 22.76 5.65
C TRP A 542 1.06 23.66 6.83
N ALA A 543 0.46 23.49 8.00
CA ALA A 543 0.66 24.36 9.15
C ALA A 543 1.85 24.03 10.09
N SER A 544 2.59 22.94 9.85
CA SER A 544 3.74 22.54 10.68
C SER A 544 5.00 22.23 9.86
N SER A 545 6.16 22.54 10.45
CA SER A 545 7.47 22.09 9.97
C SER A 545 7.74 20.61 10.28
N LYS A 546 6.99 19.98 11.20
CA LYS A 546 7.02 18.53 11.43
C LYS A 546 6.26 17.81 10.31
N LYS A 547 6.98 17.43 9.25
CA LYS A 547 6.47 16.63 8.13
C LYS A 547 6.75 15.12 8.35
N PHE A 548 5.79 14.25 8.06
CA PHE A 548 6.01 12.79 8.09
C PHE A 548 6.96 12.36 6.96
N HIS A 549 7.98 11.57 7.30
CA HIS A 549 8.88 10.93 6.35
C HIS A 549 9.03 9.46 6.74
N SER A 550 8.81 8.54 5.79
CA SER A 550 9.07 7.11 5.98
C SER A 550 10.38 6.71 5.30
N VAL A 551 11.13 5.81 5.93
CA VAL A 551 12.35 5.21 5.36
C VAL A 551 12.13 3.79 4.85
N SER A 552 11.02 3.14 5.22
CA SER A 552 10.68 1.81 4.71
C SER A 552 10.04 1.88 3.33
N ARG A 553 10.27 0.85 2.51
CA ARG A 553 9.52 0.62 1.25
C ARG A 553 8.25 -0.19 1.50
N ASN A 554 8.21 -1.00 2.56
CA ASN A 554 7.11 -1.90 2.91
C ASN A 554 5.90 -1.13 3.49
N GLU A 555 4.68 -1.47 3.07
CA GLU A 555 3.47 -0.72 3.45
C GLU A 555 3.01 -0.93 4.89
N PHE A 556 3.20 -2.12 5.46
CA PHE A 556 2.92 -2.40 6.87
C PHE A 556 3.87 -1.62 7.79
N ASP A 557 5.15 -1.51 7.41
CA ASP A 557 6.13 -0.66 8.09
C ASP A 557 5.80 0.82 7.95
N LYS A 558 5.54 1.32 6.73
CA LYS A 558 5.10 2.70 6.47
C LYS A 558 3.85 3.06 7.30
N ALA A 559 2.87 2.17 7.35
CA ALA A 559 1.66 2.35 8.15
C ALA A 559 1.99 2.43 9.66
N ARG A 560 2.87 1.55 10.17
CA ARG A 560 3.32 1.61 11.57
C ARG A 560 4.09 2.90 11.88
N GLU A 561 4.96 3.35 10.98
CA GLU A 561 5.69 4.62 11.07
C GLU A 561 4.72 5.82 11.08
N ALA A 562 3.74 5.85 10.17
CA ALA A 562 2.73 6.91 10.11
C ALA A 562 1.83 6.94 11.35
N ARG A 563 1.36 5.78 11.85
CA ARG A 563 0.60 5.68 13.11
C ARG A 563 1.41 6.22 14.29
N ASN A 564 2.70 5.87 14.38
CA ASN A 564 3.57 6.36 15.45
C ASN A 564 3.79 7.88 15.38
N PHE A 565 4.06 8.42 14.19
CA PHE A 565 4.22 9.86 13.96
C PHE A 565 2.98 10.64 14.40
N TRP A 566 1.79 10.30 13.86
CA TRP A 566 0.56 11.03 14.18
C TRP A 566 0.11 10.87 15.63
N ARG A 567 0.39 9.73 16.29
CA ARG A 567 0.12 9.56 17.73
C ARG A 567 1.05 10.41 18.60
N GLN A 568 2.27 10.67 18.15
CA GLN A 568 3.22 11.52 18.87
C GLN A 568 2.96 13.01 18.60
N PHE A 569 2.53 13.38 17.38
CA PHE A 569 2.23 14.75 16.95
C PHE A 569 1.44 15.56 18.00
N ASP A 570 2.05 16.64 18.47
CA ASP A 570 1.74 17.37 19.70
C ASP A 570 1.37 18.86 19.46
N GLU A 571 1.44 19.31 18.20
CA GLU A 571 1.15 20.68 17.79
C GLU A 571 -0.31 20.88 17.35
N LEU A 572 -0.67 22.15 17.10
CA LEU A 572 -1.89 22.56 16.39
C LEU A 572 -3.21 22.00 16.99
N ASN A 573 -3.22 21.71 18.29
CA ASN A 573 -4.33 21.06 18.99
C ASN A 573 -4.78 19.70 18.39
N PHE A 574 -3.92 19.06 17.58
CA PHE A 574 -4.24 17.91 16.73
C PHE A 574 -4.98 16.78 17.47
N LYS A 575 -4.45 16.34 18.62
CA LYS A 575 -5.02 15.24 19.43
C LYS A 575 -6.46 15.52 19.89
N THR A 576 -6.77 16.76 20.24
CA THR A 576 -8.12 17.21 20.64
C THR A 576 -9.09 17.16 19.46
N ILE A 577 -8.65 17.63 18.30
CA ILE A 577 -9.50 17.71 17.10
C ILE A 577 -9.72 16.31 16.50
N VAL A 578 -8.70 15.43 16.51
CA VAL A 578 -8.84 14.00 16.20
C VAL A 578 -9.87 13.33 17.11
N TYR A 579 -9.83 13.59 18.42
CA TYR A 579 -10.81 13.06 19.36
C TYR A 579 -12.24 13.52 19.03
N GLN A 580 -12.42 14.79 18.66
CA GLN A 580 -13.70 15.35 18.21
C GLN A 580 -14.18 14.75 16.88
N ILE A 581 -13.30 14.57 15.88
CA ILE A 581 -13.63 13.92 14.60
C ILE A 581 -14.06 12.45 14.80
N ARG A 582 -13.44 11.75 15.76
CA ARG A 582 -13.72 10.33 16.01
C ARG A 582 -14.98 10.05 16.85
N ASN A 583 -15.32 10.94 17.78
CA ASN A 583 -16.33 10.70 18.84
C ASN A 583 -17.42 11.80 18.93
N GLY A 584 -17.24 12.94 18.26
CA GLY A 584 -18.20 14.05 18.24
C GLY A 584 -19.35 13.83 17.26
N THR A 585 -20.37 14.67 17.36
CA THR A 585 -21.57 14.62 16.50
C THR A 585 -21.38 15.29 15.14
N ASP A 586 -20.38 16.17 14.99
CA ASP A 586 -20.06 16.88 13.75
C ASP A 586 -18.53 16.95 13.53
N PRO A 587 -17.96 16.16 12.62
CA PRO A 587 -16.53 16.19 12.32
C PRO A 587 -16.11 17.41 11.47
N TYR A 588 -17.04 18.08 10.79
CA TYR A 588 -16.78 19.30 10.01
C TYR A 588 -16.67 20.51 10.93
N ALA A 589 -17.49 20.60 11.97
CA ALA A 589 -17.35 21.58 13.05
C ALA A 589 -15.99 21.41 13.77
N ALA A 590 -15.58 20.17 14.05
CA ALA A 590 -14.25 19.87 14.59
C ALA A 590 -13.13 20.37 13.67
N LEU A 591 -13.19 20.07 12.36
CA LEU A 591 -12.25 20.59 11.36
C LEU A 591 -12.22 22.13 11.30
N LYS A 592 -13.38 22.79 11.31
CA LYS A 592 -13.47 24.26 11.31
C LYS A 592 -12.87 24.89 12.57
N SER A 593 -12.91 24.18 13.71
CA SER A 593 -12.30 24.63 14.97
C SER A 593 -10.75 24.67 14.91
N PHE A 594 -10.10 23.90 14.02
CA PHE A 594 -8.65 23.98 13.79
C PHE A 594 -8.23 25.42 13.49
N TRP A 595 -8.91 26.05 12.54
CA TRP A 595 -8.65 27.42 12.08
C TRP A 595 -9.16 28.50 13.03
N GLN A 596 -9.92 28.14 14.08
CA GLN A 596 -10.30 29.04 15.16
C GLN A 596 -9.25 29.08 16.28
N ASN A 597 -8.63 27.93 16.59
CA ASN A 597 -7.69 27.78 17.70
C ASN A 597 -6.22 27.95 17.30
N ASN A 598 -5.88 27.76 16.02
CA ASN A 598 -4.51 27.83 15.51
C ASN A 598 -4.28 29.11 14.65
N THR A 599 -4.56 30.29 15.21
CA THR A 599 -4.37 31.58 14.52
C THR A 599 -2.91 32.03 14.53
N ASN A 600 -2.06 31.35 13.78
CA ASN A 600 -0.70 31.83 13.49
C ASN A 600 -0.80 33.01 12.49
N PRO A 601 -0.21 34.20 12.73
CA PRO A 601 -0.36 35.37 11.85
C PRO A 601 0.25 35.27 10.43
N SER A 602 0.71 34.09 10.03
CA SER A 602 1.25 33.77 8.71
C SER A 602 0.33 32.83 7.90
N PHE A 603 -0.98 32.87 8.15
CA PHE A 603 -2.05 32.00 7.60
C PHE A 603 -3.39 32.75 7.46
#